data_AF-A0A950Q8J5-F1
#
_entry.id   AF-A0A950Q8J5-F1
#
_cell.length_a   1.000
_cell.length_b   1.000
_cell.length_c   1.000
_cell.angle_alpha   90.00
_cell.angle_beta   90.00
_cell.angle_gamma   90.00
#
_symmetry.space_group_name_H-M   'P 1'
#
loop_
_entity.id
_entity.type
_entity.pdbx_description
1 polymer ?
#
loop_
_entity_poly.entity_id
_entity_poly.type
_entity_poly.pdbx_seq_one_letter_code
_entity_poly.pdbx_strand_id
1 'polypeptide(L)' 'IQWRDACVGCVAKLPEDTVVFSHYVAINVLYGAATGDDRVTAFSPDNCSVTVFDNTGGKLTLVEKGNEASLTKVN' A
#
# COMPACT_ATOMS: atom_id res chain seq x y z
N ILE A 1 -11.04 -2.22 12.76
CA ILE A 1 -11.26 -1.46 11.50
C ILE A 1 -10.55 -0.11 11.55
N GLN A 2 -10.67 0.67 12.64
CA GLN A 2 -10.03 1.99 12.84
C GLN A 2 -8.55 2.11 12.41
N TRP A 3 -7.73 1.08 12.63
CA TRP A 3 -6.31 1.14 12.28
C TRP A 3 -6.05 1.17 10.76
N ARG A 4 -6.89 0.50 9.95
CA ARG A 4 -6.76 0.53 8.48
C ARG A 4 -7.06 1.91 7.93
N ASP A 5 -8.17 2.49 8.40
CA ASP A 5 -8.60 3.83 8.00
C ASP A 5 -7.57 4.89 8.42
N ALA A 6 -6.94 4.72 9.59
CA ALA A 6 -5.86 5.59 10.04
C ALA A 6 -4.62 5.49 9.12
N CYS A 7 -4.23 4.29 8.69
CA CYS A 7 -3.14 4.10 7.73
C CYS A 7 -3.44 4.78 6.38
N VAL A 8 -4.62 4.53 5.82
CA VAL A 8 -5.05 5.15 4.55
C VAL A 8 -5.12 6.67 4.69
N GLY A 9 -5.75 7.16 5.76
CA GLY A 9 -5.91 8.58 6.01
C GLY A 9 -4.60 9.32 6.30
N CYS A 10 -3.56 8.63 6.77
CA CYS A 10 -2.22 9.21 6.92
C CYS A 10 -1.61 9.49 5.54
N VAL A 11 -1.62 8.49 4.65
CA VAL A 11 -1.03 8.61 3.30
C VAL A 11 -1.86 9.55 2.42
N ALA A 12 -3.19 9.50 2.51
CA ALA A 12 -4.09 10.36 1.73
C ALA A 12 -3.98 11.86 2.08
N LYS A 13 -3.29 12.21 3.16
CA LYS A 13 -3.07 13.61 3.59
C LYS A 13 -1.68 14.15 3.24
N LEU A 14 -0.82 13.35 2.61
CA LEU A 14 0.50 13.81 2.19
C LEU A 14 0.35 14.91 1.13
N PRO A 15 1.00 16.07 1.30
CA PRO A 15 0.73 17.27 0.50
C PRO A 15 1.41 17.26 -0.88
N GLU A 16 2.39 16.37 -1.08
CA GLU A 16 3.25 16.30 -2.27
C GLU A 16 3.71 14.87 -2.52
N ASP A 17 4.32 14.64 -3.68
CA ASP A 17 4.88 13.35 -4.06
C ASP A 17 5.87 12.86 -3.00
N THR A 18 5.55 11.73 -2.37
CA THR A 18 6.26 11.24 -1.18
C THR A 18 6.60 9.77 -1.31
N VAL A 19 7.85 9.40 -0.99
CA VAL A 19 8.26 8.00 -0.82
C VAL A 19 8.04 7.60 0.63
N VAL A 20 7.19 6.58 0.84
CA VAL A 20 6.91 6.03 2.17
C VAL A 20 7.54 4.66 2.30
N PHE A 21 8.48 4.52 3.23
CA PHE A 21 8.99 3.21 3.66
C PHE A 21 8.04 2.61 4.68
N SER A 22 7.58 1.39 4.43
CA SER A 22 6.62 0.73 5.31
C SER A 22 6.76 -0.79 5.28
N HIS A 23 5.83 -1.46 5.97
CA HIS A 23 5.82 -2.91 6.15
C HIS A 23 4.77 -3.57 5.26
N TYR A 24 4.93 -4.87 5.04
CA TYR A 24 4.07 -5.74 4.23
C TYR A 24 2.56 -5.51 4.42
N VAL A 25 2.10 -5.45 5.67
CA VAL A 25 0.66 -5.31 5.99
C VAL A 25 0.16 -3.90 5.66
N ALA A 26 0.95 -2.86 5.95
CA ALA A 26 0.55 -1.48 5.66
C ALA A 26 0.43 -1.25 4.14
N ILE A 27 1.37 -1.80 3.36
CA ILE A 27 1.32 -1.75 1.89
C ILE A 27 0.04 -2.42 1.37
N ASN A 28 -0.31 -3.60 1.91
CA ASN A 28 -1.53 -4.30 1.54
C ASN A 28 -2.82 -3.54 1.93
N VAL A 29 -2.81 -2.79 3.03
CA VAL A 29 -3.95 -1.94 3.40
C VAL A 29 -4.16 -0.81 2.40
N LEU A 30 -3.09 -0.16 1.95
CA LEU A 30 -3.18 0.88 0.92
C LEU A 30 -3.66 0.27 -0.42
N TYR A 31 -3.13 -0.90 -0.78
CA TYR A 31 -3.58 -1.65 -1.95
C TYR A 31 -5.07 -1.99 -1.89
N GLY A 32 -5.53 -2.52 -0.75
CA GLY A 32 -6.93 -2.86 -0.54
C GLY A 32 -7.84 -1.64 -0.68
N ALA A 33 -7.47 -0.52 -0.05
CA ALA A 33 -8.20 0.73 -0.18
C ALA A 33 -8.25 1.27 -1.62
N ALA A 34 -7.16 1.12 -2.37
CA ALA A 34 -7.04 1.59 -3.75
C ALA A 34 -7.76 0.69 -4.77
N THR A 35 -7.97 -0.59 -4.45
CA THR A 35 -8.52 -1.60 -5.38
C THR A 35 -9.89 -2.14 -4.97
N GLY A 36 -10.38 -1.83 -3.77
CA GLY A 36 -11.62 -2.37 -3.23
C GLY A 36 -11.47 -3.81 -2.70
N ASP A 37 -10.26 -4.22 -2.32
CA ASP A 37 -9.97 -5.54 -1.76
C ASP A 37 -9.92 -5.50 -0.23
N ASP A 38 -10.86 -6.17 0.43
CA ASP A 38 -10.99 -6.16 1.89
C ASP A 38 -10.04 -7.13 2.61
N ARG A 39 -9.27 -7.94 1.88
CA ARG A 39 -8.29 -8.85 2.49
C ARG A 39 -7.21 -8.07 3.25
N VAL A 40 -6.66 -8.67 4.31
CA VAL A 40 -5.49 -8.09 5.01
C VAL A 40 -4.24 -8.23 4.13
N THR A 41 -4.20 -9.30 3.33
CA THR A 41 -3.08 -9.66 2.46
C THR A 41 -3.65 -10.03 1.09
N ALA A 42 -3.68 -9.05 0.19
CA ALA A 42 -4.18 -9.21 -1.18
C ALA A 42 -3.08 -9.65 -2.16
N PHE A 43 -1.83 -9.27 -1.88
CA PHE A 43 -0.63 -9.65 -2.64
C PHE A 43 0.60 -9.73 -1.72
N SER A 44 1.71 -10.26 -2.23
CA SER A 44 2.93 -10.45 -1.45
C SER A 44 4.07 -9.51 -1.87
N PRO A 45 4.10 -8.23 -1.44
CA PRO A 45 5.17 -7.30 -1.80
C PRO A 45 6.56 -7.89 -1.50
N ASP A 46 7.45 -7.89 -2.50
CA ASP A 46 8.84 -8.28 -2.30
C ASP A 46 9.61 -7.19 -1.53
N ASN A 47 10.73 -7.58 -0.93
CA ASN A 47 11.63 -6.64 -0.28
C ASN A 47 12.10 -5.58 -1.29
N CYS A 48 12.04 -4.32 -0.88
CA CYS A 48 12.37 -3.16 -1.73
C CYS A 48 11.52 -3.05 -3.02
N SER A 49 10.41 -3.79 -3.14
CA SER A 49 9.44 -3.54 -4.20
C SER A 49 8.75 -2.20 -3.97
N VAL A 50 8.42 -1.51 -5.06
CA VAL A 50 7.75 -0.20 -5.04
C VAL A 50 6.34 -0.36 -5.55
N THR A 51 5.36 0.05 -4.77
CA THR A 51 3.96 0.17 -5.20
C THR A 51 3.62 1.65 -5.29
N VAL A 52 3.10 2.08 -6.44
CA VAL A 52 2.81 3.49 -6.71
C VAL A 52 1.31 3.72 -6.64
N PHE A 53 0.91 4.71 -5.86
CA PHE A 53 -0.47 5.14 -5.70
C PHE A 53 -0.59 6.60 -6.14
N ASP A 54 -1.71 6.93 -6.79
CA ASP A 54 -2.16 8.31 -6.96
C ASP A 54 -3.17 8.64 -5.86
N ASN A 55 -3.08 9.86 -5.32
CA ASN A 55 -3.92 10.38 -4.25
C ASN A 55 -4.69 11.64 -4.69
N THR A 56 -5.12 11.67 -5.94
CA THR A 56 -5.92 12.78 -6.46
C THR A 56 -7.30 12.81 -5.82
N GLY A 57 -7.66 13.96 -5.23
CA GLY A 57 -8.98 14.17 -4.62
C GLY A 57 -9.21 13.41 -3.31
N GLY A 58 -8.14 13.00 -2.60
CA GLY A 58 -8.22 12.28 -1.33
C GLY A 58 -8.68 10.83 -1.46
N LYS A 59 -8.67 10.29 -2.68
CA LYS A 59 -8.95 8.88 -2.98
C LYS A 59 -7.69 8.25 -3.52
N LEU A 60 -7.28 7.13 -2.91
CA LEU A 60 -6.18 6.33 -3.42
C LEU A 60 -6.62 5.53 -4.65
N THR A 61 -5.79 5.54 -5.69
CA THR A 61 -5.88 4.65 -6.85
C THR A 61 -4.53 4.00 -7.08
N LEU A 62 -4.54 2.75 -7.52
CA LEU A 62 -3.32 2.01 -7.83
C LEU A 62 -2.83 2.41 -9.22
N VAL A 63 -1.60 2.91 -9.30
CA VAL A 63 -0.92 3.22 -10.58
C VAL A 63 -0.07 2.03 -11.00
N GLU A 64 0.76 1.54 -10.08
CA GLU A 64 1.67 0.42 -10.33
C GLU A 64 1.75 -0.49 -9.10
N LYS A 65 1.54 -1.80 -9.31
CA LYS A 65 1.71 -2.80 -8.26
C LYS A 65 3.18 -3.22 -8.18
N GLY A 66 3.75 -3.21 -6.98
CA GLY A 66 5.10 -3.71 -6.77
C GLY A 66 5.26 -5.20 -7.09
N ASN A 67 6.50 -5.59 -7.35
CA ASN A 67 6.90 -6.98 -7.53
C ASN A 67 6.47 -7.84 -6.34
N GLU A 68 6.12 -9.10 -6.63
CA GLU A 68 5.75 -10.06 -5.60
C GLU A 68 6.90 -10.99 -5.25
N ALA A 69 7.06 -11.25 -3.96
CA ALA A 69 7.99 -12.25 -3.46
C ALA A 69 7.60 -13.62 -4.03
N SER A 70 8.57 -14.29 -4.66
CA SER A 70 8.38 -15.67 -5.16
C SER A 70 8.40 -16.70 -4.03
N LEU A 71 9.15 -16.43 -2.96
CA LEU A 71 9.27 -17.23 -1.75
C LEU A 71 9.57 -16.29 -0.57
N THR A 72 9.02 -16.57 0.61
CA THR A 72 9.43 -15.86 1.84
C THR A 72 10.89 -16.22 2.15
N LYS A 73 11.81 -15.32 1.82
CA LYS A 73 13.21 -15.43 2.23
C LYS A 73 13.42 -14.58 3.48
N VAL A 74 13.74 -15.23 4.58
CA VAL A 74 14.34 -14.56 5.74
C VAL A 74 15.85 -14.63 5.50
N ASN A 75 16.50 -13.47 5.35
CA ASN A 75 17.96 -13.39 5.26
C ASN A 75 18.60 -13.79 6.59
#